data_AF-A0A8T3PDB3-F1
#
_entry.id   AF-A0A8T3PDB3-F1
#
_cell.length_a   1.000
_cell.length_b   1.000
_cell.length_c   1.000
_cell.angle_alpha   90.00
_cell.angle_beta   90.00
_cell.angle_gamma   90.00
#
_symmetry.space_group_name_H-M   'P 1'
#
loop_
_entity.id
_entity.type
_entity.pdbx_description
1 polymer ?
#
loop_
_entity_poly.entity_id
_entity_poly.type
_entity_poly.pdbx_seq_one_letter_code
_entity_poly.pdbx_strand_id
1 'polypeptide(L)'
;SWGFFGFAYYQESADSVKAIEYDGGEGCVAPSVETAQDESYQMTRPLFIYVKDESLQRPEVEAFVRYYLDNVQTLIEDVGYVPETEESLEQARQALEDAVAGGSSAAGEEATE
;
A
#
# COMPACT_ATOMS: atom_id res chain seq x y z
N SER A 1 -4.42 1.90 -30.57
CA SER A 1 -4.57 0.82 -29.58
C SER A 1 -4.81 1.44 -28.21
N TRP A 2 -5.38 0.69 -27.28
CA TRP A 2 -5.52 1.09 -25.87
C TRP A 2 -4.92 -0.01 -24.99
N GLY A 3 -4.48 0.34 -23.78
CA GLY A 3 -3.85 -0.58 -22.85
C GLY A 3 -3.94 -0.06 -21.42
N PHE A 4 -3.76 -0.95 -20.45
CA PHE A 4 -3.79 -0.64 -19.02
C PHE A 4 -2.41 -0.90 -18.42
N PHE A 5 -1.82 0.12 -17.79
CA PHE A 5 -0.47 0.09 -17.23
C PHE A 5 -0.35 1.13 -16.09
N GLY A 6 0.76 1.07 -15.34
CA GLY A 6 0.96 1.93 -14.18
C GLY A 6 1.04 3.42 -14.51
N PHE A 7 0.53 4.26 -13.61
CA PHE A 7 0.45 5.71 -13.80
C PHE A 7 1.81 6.37 -14.09
N ALA A 8 2.91 5.85 -13.53
CA ALA A 8 4.27 6.29 -13.82
C ALA A 8 4.60 6.38 -15.31
N TYR A 9 4.24 5.36 -16.10
CA TYR A 9 4.53 5.32 -17.53
C TYR A 9 3.77 6.39 -18.31
N TYR A 10 2.58 6.78 -17.83
CA TYR A 10 1.87 7.92 -18.40
C TYR A 10 2.59 9.23 -18.06
N GLN A 11 3.04 9.41 -16.80
CA GLN A 11 3.76 10.62 -16.40
C GLN A 11 5.07 10.81 -17.16
N GLU A 12 5.82 9.73 -17.39
CA GLU A 12 7.09 9.76 -18.15
C GLU A 12 6.92 9.98 -19.66
N SER A 13 5.73 9.70 -20.21
CA SER A 13 5.46 9.72 -21.65
C SER A 13 4.17 10.48 -22.01
N ALA A 14 3.81 11.50 -21.22
CA ALA A 14 2.56 12.24 -21.36
C ALA A 14 2.39 12.89 -22.75
N ASP A 15 3.50 13.19 -23.44
CA ASP A 15 3.49 13.73 -24.81
C ASP A 15 3.07 12.71 -25.88
N SER A 16 3.19 11.41 -25.57
CA SER A 16 2.96 10.30 -26.51
C SER A 16 1.74 9.46 -26.15
N VAL A 17 1.23 9.58 -24.93
CA VAL A 17 0.15 8.74 -24.41
C VAL A 17 -0.94 9.60 -23.79
N LYS A 18 -2.19 9.33 -24.16
CA LYS A 18 -3.36 10.01 -23.60
C LYS A 18 -3.95 9.20 -22.45
N ALA A 19 -4.03 9.80 -21.27
CA ALA A 19 -4.83 9.28 -20.17
C ALA A 19 -6.33 9.31 -20.51
N ILE A 20 -7.05 8.27 -20.09
CA ILE A 20 -8.49 8.13 -20.30
C ILE A 20 -9.18 8.41 -18.96
N GLU A 21 -10.16 9.31 -18.97
CA GLU A 21 -11.04 9.49 -17.81
C GLU A 21 -11.96 8.29 -17.65
N TYR A 22 -12.23 7.89 -16.41
CA TYR A 22 -13.06 6.75 -16.10
C TYR A 22 -14.36 7.20 -15.44
N ASP A 23 -15.49 6.72 -15.94
CA ASP A 23 -16.81 6.90 -15.32
C ASP A 23 -17.25 5.58 -14.69
N GLY A 24 -17.25 5.54 -13.37
CA GLY A 24 -17.73 4.41 -12.58
C GLY A 24 -19.14 4.58 -12.02
N GLY A 25 -19.92 5.53 -12.56
CA GLY A 25 -21.31 5.79 -12.17
C GLY A 25 -21.55 7.16 -11.54
N GLU A 26 -20.50 7.95 -11.30
CA GLU A 26 -20.56 9.29 -10.68
C GLU A 26 -20.01 10.39 -11.59
N GLY A 27 -19.76 10.07 -12.87
CA GLY A 27 -19.16 10.95 -13.85
C GLY A 27 -17.69 10.63 -14.11
N CYS A 28 -17.14 11.27 -15.14
CA CYS A 28 -15.76 11.05 -15.57
C CYS A 28 -14.77 11.64 -14.56
N VAL A 29 -13.85 10.82 -14.07
CA VAL A 29 -12.70 11.23 -13.25
C VAL A 29 -11.41 10.97 -14.02
N ALA A 30 -10.54 11.99 -14.11
CA ALA A 30 -9.22 11.86 -14.72
C ALA A 30 -8.23 11.22 -13.74
N PRO A 31 -7.27 10.39 -14.22
CA PRO A 31 -6.22 9.87 -13.34
C PRO A 31 -5.25 10.98 -12.93
N SER A 32 -4.98 11.08 -11.64
CA SER A 32 -3.98 11.94 -11.02
C SER A 32 -3.51 11.33 -9.70
N VAL A 33 -2.46 11.91 -9.10
CA VAL A 33 -2.01 11.53 -7.74
C VAL A 33 -3.14 11.78 -6.73
N GLU A 34 -3.79 12.93 -6.79
CA GLU A 34 -4.88 13.32 -5.89
C GLU A 34 -6.06 12.34 -5.97
N THR A 35 -6.55 12.09 -7.18
CA THR A 35 -7.70 11.20 -7.41
C THR A 35 -7.39 9.73 -7.10
N ALA A 36 -6.10 9.37 -7.05
CA ALA A 36 -5.67 8.04 -6.61
C ALA A 36 -5.62 7.96 -5.08
N GLN A 37 -5.13 9.01 -4.41
CA GLN A 37 -5.05 9.07 -2.95
C GLN A 37 -6.42 9.18 -2.27
N ASP A 38 -7.37 9.90 -2.87
CA ASP A 38 -8.74 10.03 -2.35
C ASP A 38 -9.70 8.93 -2.83
N GLU A 39 -9.17 7.95 -3.58
CA GLU A 39 -9.89 6.81 -4.15
C GLU A 39 -11.01 7.17 -5.16
N SER A 40 -11.14 8.44 -5.57
CA SER A 40 -12.18 8.88 -6.52
C SER A 40 -11.95 8.35 -7.94
N TYR A 41 -10.70 8.10 -8.32
CA TYR A 41 -10.39 7.38 -9.55
C TYR A 41 -10.51 5.87 -9.32
N GLN A 42 -11.68 5.32 -9.65
CA GLN A 42 -12.05 3.93 -9.34
C GLN A 42 -11.18 2.83 -10.00
N MET A 43 -10.28 3.19 -10.92
CA MET A 43 -9.28 2.23 -11.44
C MET A 43 -7.98 2.21 -10.64
N THR A 44 -7.91 2.96 -9.54
CA THR A 44 -6.81 2.91 -8.56
C THR A 44 -6.76 1.53 -7.91
N ARG A 45 -5.55 1.05 -7.66
CA ARG A 45 -5.31 -0.28 -7.11
C ARG A 45 -4.37 -0.18 -5.93
N PRO A 46 -4.86 -0.29 -4.68
CA PRO A 46 -3.99 -0.34 -3.53
C PRO A 46 -3.11 -1.59 -3.58
N LEU A 47 -1.87 -1.46 -3.11
CA LEU A 47 -0.92 -2.55 -2.98
C LEU A 47 -0.75 -2.87 -1.51
N PHE A 48 -0.73 -4.17 -1.19
CA PHE A 48 -0.63 -4.65 0.18
C PHE A 48 0.58 -5.56 0.32
N ILE A 49 1.25 -5.48 1.46
CA ILE A 49 2.16 -6.52 1.94
C ILE A 49 1.37 -7.45 2.86
N TYR A 50 1.47 -8.76 2.64
CA TYR A 50 0.81 -9.76 3.47
C TYR A 50 1.86 -10.47 4.30
N VAL A 51 1.78 -10.28 5.61
CA VAL A 51 2.69 -10.89 6.58
C VAL A 51 1.89 -11.91 7.37
N LYS A 52 2.43 -13.12 7.46
CA LYS A 52 1.84 -14.19 8.27
C LYS A 52 2.11 -13.91 9.75
N ASP A 53 1.08 -13.92 10.59
CA ASP A 53 1.18 -13.57 12.03
C ASP A 53 2.28 -14.35 12.76
N GLU A 54 2.37 -15.67 12.54
CA GLU A 54 3.40 -16.49 13.18
C GLU A 54 4.82 -16.11 12.74
N SER A 55 4.97 -15.51 11.55
CA SER A 55 6.26 -15.02 11.09
C SER A 55 6.71 -13.76 11.82
N LEU A 56 5.79 -12.96 12.38
CA LEU A 56 6.12 -11.76 13.17
C LEU A 56 6.80 -12.09 14.50
N GLN A 57 6.70 -13.33 14.98
CA GLN A 57 7.46 -13.78 16.16
C GLN A 57 8.97 -13.83 15.91
N ARG A 58 9.40 -13.80 14.65
CA ARG A 58 10.81 -13.71 14.28
C ARG A 58 11.23 -12.23 14.27
N PRO A 59 12.19 -11.82 15.12
CA PRO A 59 12.59 -10.41 15.24
C PRO A 59 13.02 -9.78 13.91
N GLU A 60 13.65 -10.56 13.01
CA GLU A 60 14.06 -10.08 11.70
C GLU A 60 12.88 -9.75 10.76
N VAL A 61 11.75 -10.44 10.90
CA VAL A 61 10.56 -10.18 10.09
C VAL A 61 9.84 -8.95 10.61
N GLU A 62 9.63 -8.86 11.92
CA GLU A 62 9.05 -7.67 12.54
C GLU A 62 9.87 -6.42 12.18
N ALA A 63 11.19 -6.48 12.35
CA ALA A 63 12.09 -5.38 12.03
C ALA A 63 12.02 -4.96 10.55
N PHE A 64 11.90 -5.93 9.63
CA PHE A 64 11.74 -5.63 8.21
C PHE A 64 10.41 -4.91 7.91
N VAL A 65 9.30 -5.38 8.47
CA VAL A 65 7.98 -4.80 8.23
C VAL A 65 7.91 -3.39 8.82
N ARG A 66 8.43 -3.19 10.03
CA ARG A 66 8.56 -1.88 10.66
C ARG A 66 9.42 -0.94 9.82
N TYR A 67 10.59 -1.39 9.39
CA TYR A 67 11.47 -0.62 8.51
C TYR A 67 10.77 -0.25 7.20
N TYR A 68 10.02 -1.18 6.58
CA TYR A 68 9.26 -0.90 5.37
C TYR A 68 8.25 0.24 5.60
N LEU A 69 7.41 0.16 6.64
CA LEU A 69 6.41 1.19 6.95
C LEU A 69 7.03 2.56 7.29
N ASP A 70 8.18 2.57 7.96
CA ASP A 70 8.87 3.81 8.33
C ASP A 70 9.58 4.49 7.15
N ASN A 71 9.91 3.75 6.09
CA ASN A 71 10.75 4.25 5.00
C ASN A 71 10.06 4.24 3.63
N VAL A 72 8.90 3.58 3.46
CA VAL A 72 8.24 3.42 2.16
C VAL A 72 8.01 4.76 1.45
N GLN A 73 7.60 5.80 2.18
CA GLN A 73 7.36 7.14 1.62
C GLN A 73 8.60 7.77 0.98
N THR A 74 9.81 7.42 1.44
CA THR A 74 11.06 7.99 0.91
C THR A 74 11.47 7.38 -0.43
N LEU A 75 10.93 6.21 -0.78
CA LEU A 75 11.30 5.46 -1.99
C LEU A 75 10.14 5.36 -3.00
N ILE A 76 8.90 5.61 -2.56
CA ILE A 76 7.70 5.38 -3.37
C ILE A 76 7.66 6.25 -4.64
N GLU A 77 8.15 7.49 -4.55
CA GLU A 77 8.18 8.44 -5.66
C GLU A 77 9.19 8.03 -6.73
N ASP A 78 10.38 7.57 -6.33
CA ASP A 78 11.44 7.11 -7.25
C ASP A 78 11.03 5.86 -8.03
N VAL A 79 10.12 5.05 -7.49
CA VAL A 79 9.60 3.82 -8.12
C VAL A 79 8.36 4.11 -8.97
N GLY A 80 7.77 5.31 -8.87
CA GLY A 80 6.62 5.74 -9.67
C GLY A 80 5.26 5.27 -9.13
N TYR A 81 5.19 4.92 -7.85
CA TYR A 81 3.91 4.69 -7.17
C TYR A 81 3.39 5.97 -6.53
N VAL A 82 2.08 6.01 -6.30
CA VAL A 82 1.44 7.09 -5.56
C VAL A 82 1.79 6.92 -4.07
N PRO A 83 2.32 7.96 -3.39
CA PRO A 83 2.58 7.90 -1.96
C PRO A 83 1.32 7.62 -1.16
N GLU A 84 1.47 6.84 -0.11
CA GLU A 84 0.38 6.54 0.81
C GLU A 84 0.12 7.75 1.72
N THR A 85 -1.09 7.87 2.27
CA THR A 85 -1.38 8.94 3.24
C THR A 85 -0.74 8.62 4.60
N GLU A 86 -0.36 9.65 5.36
CA GLU A 86 0.19 9.44 6.72
C GLU A 86 -0.82 8.75 7.64
N GLU A 87 -2.12 9.04 7.47
CA GLU A 87 -3.18 8.37 8.22
C GLU A 87 -3.20 6.86 7.96
N SER A 88 -3.15 6.45 6.70
CA SER A 88 -3.12 5.04 6.30
C SER A 88 -1.85 4.32 6.79
N LEU A 89 -0.69 5.00 6.75
CA LEU A 89 0.54 4.46 7.31
C LEU A 89 0.46 4.29 8.83
N GLU A 90 -0.14 5.24 9.53
CA GLU A 90 -0.33 5.12 10.98
C GLU A 90 -1.28 3.97 11.34
N GLN A 91 -2.35 3.78 10.57
CA GLN A 91 -3.22 2.60 10.70
C GLN A 91 -2.46 1.29 10.46
N ALA A 92 -1.58 1.25 9.46
CA ALA A 92 -0.74 0.09 9.18
C ALA A 92 0.28 -0.19 10.30
N ARG A 93 0.88 0.85 10.89
CA ARG A 93 1.77 0.73 12.06
C ARG A 93 1.00 0.20 13.26
N GLN A 94 -0.19 0.72 13.54
CA GLN A 94 -1.04 0.21 14.62
C GLN A 94 -1.42 -1.26 14.40
N ALA A 95 -1.78 -1.65 13.17
CA ALA A 95 -2.08 -3.03 12.84
C ALA A 95 -0.88 -3.97 13.07
N LEU A 96 0.35 -3.51 12.79
CA LEU A 96 1.56 -4.24 13.12
C LEU A 96 1.72 -4.41 14.64
N GLU A 97 1.56 -3.36 15.43
CA GLU A 97 1.65 -3.44 16.89
C GLU A 97 0.63 -4.42 17.49
N ASP A 98 -0.61 -4.36 17.00
CA ASP A 98 -1.68 -5.26 17.45
C ASP A 98 -1.37 -6.72 17.09
N ALA A 99 -0.84 -6.98 15.89
CA ALA A 99 -0.46 -8.31 15.44
C ALA A 99 0.73 -8.87 16.24
N VAL A 100 1.74 -8.05 16.56
CA VAL A 100 2.88 -8.43 17.41
C VAL A 100 2.41 -8.73 18.84
N ALA A 101 1.53 -7.90 19.41
CA ALA A 101 0.97 -8.11 20.74
C ALA A 101 0.10 -9.38 20.80
N GLY A 102 -0.75 -9.61 19.79
CA GLY A 102 -1.58 -10.81 19.67
C GLY A 102 -0.74 -12.07 19.52
N GLY A 103 0.29 -12.05 18.68
CA GLY A 103 1.25 -13.15 18.52
C GLY A 103 2.04 -13.46 19.79
N SER A 104 2.35 -12.44 20.60
CA SER A 104 3.02 -12.61 21.90
C SER A 104 2.11 -13.26 22.96
N SER A 105 0.79 -13.13 22.84
CA SER A 105 -0.17 -13.79 23.74
C SER A 105 -0.37 -15.28 23.42
N ALA A 106 -0.30 -15.66 22.14
CA ALA A 106 -0.41 -17.05 21.70
C ALA A 106 0.82 -17.90 22.04
N ALA A 107 2.00 -17.28 22.17
CA ALA A 107 3.24 -17.97 22.56
C ALA A 107 3.30 -18.34 24.06
N GLY A 108 2.34 -17.90 24.88
CA GLY A 108 2.24 -18.22 26.31
C GLY A 108 1.43 -19.47 26.64
N GLU A 109 0.81 -20.12 25.65
CA GLU A 109 -0.07 -21.27 25.86
C GLU A 109 0.38 -22.51 25.05
N GLU A 110 1.65 -22.88 25.19
CA GLU A 110 2.07 -24.26 24.97
C GLU A 110 2.71 -24.82 26.25
N ALA A 111 2.04 -25.80 26.88
CA ALA A 111 2.59 -26.95 27.61
C ALA A 111 1.76 -27.35 28.85
N THR A 112 0.73 -28.20 28.68
CA THR A 112 0.54 -29.37 29.57
C THR A 112 -0.44 -30.39 28.97
N GLU A 113 0.05 -31.63 28.89
CA GLU A 113 -0.57 -32.95 28.63
C GLU A 113 -1.20 -33.27 27.26
#